data_AF-J9FQG0-F1
#
_entry.id   AF-J9FQG0-F1
#
_cell.length_a   1.000
_cell.length_b   1.000
_cell.length_c   1.000
_cell.angle_alpha   90.00
_cell.angle_beta   90.00
_cell.angle_gamma   90.00
#
_symmetry.space_group_name_H-M   'P 1'
#
loop_
_entity.id
_entity.type
_entity.pdbx_description
1 polymer ?
#
loop_
_entity_poly.entity_id
_entity_poly.type
_entity_poly.pdbx_seq_one_letter_code
_entity_poly.pdbx_strand_id
1 'polypeptide(L)'
;MKEEQHSLEWFRRRLGNFTGSQVGLLMKKGRSDFFSDTAKSYIYQVAAERDMNPIIIEDDVLFQDYLNQVNVSSKAMQWGNDQESNAR
;
A
#
# COMPACT_ATOMS: atom_id res chain seq x y z
N MET A 1 -15.59 8.82 -13.67
CA MET A 1 -15.90 8.78 -12.23
C MET A 1 -14.58 8.90 -11.47
N LYS A 2 -14.50 9.73 -10.41
CA LYS A 2 -13.34 9.72 -9.51
C LYS A 2 -13.44 8.44 -8.67
N GLU A 3 -12.39 7.63 -8.70
CA GLU A 3 -12.28 6.45 -7.85
C GLU A 3 -12.19 6.87 -6.39
N GLU A 4 -12.96 6.21 -5.52
CA GLU A 4 -13.04 6.53 -4.10
C GLU A 4 -11.81 6.00 -3.38
N GLN A 5 -11.05 6.92 -2.76
CA GLN A 5 -9.87 6.56 -1.98
C GLN A 5 -10.27 5.69 -0.80
N HIS A 6 -9.47 4.67 -0.49
CA HIS A 6 -9.74 3.68 0.57
C HIS A 6 -10.89 2.71 0.31
N SER A 7 -11.47 2.70 -0.90
CA SER A 7 -12.35 1.61 -1.32
C SER A 7 -11.57 0.29 -1.50
N LEU A 8 -12.27 -0.83 -1.39
CA LEU A 8 -11.68 -2.16 -1.58
C LEU A 8 -11.02 -2.29 -2.98
N GLU A 9 -11.69 -1.80 -4.02
CA GLU A 9 -11.19 -1.76 -5.39
C GLU A 9 -9.93 -0.90 -5.55
N TRP A 10 -9.87 0.23 -4.83
CA TRP A 10 -8.68 1.09 -4.80
C TRP A 10 -7.48 0.36 -4.21
N PHE A 11 -7.68 -0.44 -3.15
CA PHE A 11 -6.61 -1.26 -2.57
C PHE A 11 -6.17 -2.37 -3.54
N ARG A 12 -7.10 -3.07 -4.19
CA ARG A 12 -6.79 -4.11 -5.18
C ARG A 12 -5.90 -3.59 -6.31
N ARG A 13 -6.27 -2.46 -6.90
CA ARG A 13 -5.52 -1.88 -8.02
C ARG A 13 -4.09 -1.46 -7.65
N ARG A 14 -3.83 -1.19 -6.37
CA ARG A 14 -2.51 -0.80 -5.86
C ARG A 14 -1.65 -1.99 -5.44
N LEU A 15 -2.26 -3.14 -5.20
CA LEU A 15 -1.56 -4.35 -4.77
C LEU A 15 -0.53 -4.76 -5.83
N GLY A 16 0.70 -5.02 -5.38
CA GLY A 16 1.81 -5.38 -6.27
C GLY A 16 2.38 -4.21 -7.09
N ASN A 17 1.96 -2.97 -6.82
CA ASN A 17 2.45 -1.78 -7.51
C ASN A 17 3.23 -0.85 -6.58
N PHE A 18 4.28 -0.22 -7.12
CA PHE A 18 4.97 0.85 -6.40
C PHE A 18 4.09 2.10 -6.34
N THR A 19 3.88 2.64 -5.14
CA THR A 19 2.96 3.76 -4.92
C THR A 19 3.72 5.07 -4.78
N GLY A 20 3.11 6.19 -5.20
CA GLY A 20 3.72 7.51 -5.09
C GLY A 20 4.12 7.90 -3.66
N SER A 21 3.38 7.43 -2.65
CA SER A 21 3.70 7.65 -1.24
C SER A 21 4.97 6.93 -0.75
N GLN A 22 5.37 5.84 -1.42
CA GLN A 22 6.49 4.99 -0.99
C GLN A 22 7.65 4.95 -2.01
N VAL A 23 7.48 5.52 -3.20
CA VAL A 23 8.52 5.53 -4.25
C VAL A 23 9.84 6.18 -3.78
N GLY A 24 9.75 7.16 -2.87
CA GLY A 24 10.92 7.79 -2.26
C GLY A 24 11.82 6.82 -1.48
N LEU A 25 11.29 5.67 -1.03
CA LEU A 25 12.10 4.62 -0.40
C LEU A 25 13.07 3.98 -1.39
N LEU A 26 12.62 3.74 -2.63
CA LEU A 26 13.43 3.13 -3.69
C LEU A 26 14.56 4.04 -4.16
N MET A 27 14.38 5.36 -4.04
CA MET A 27 15.35 6.37 -4.46
C MET A 27 16.50 6.55 -3.46
N LYS A 28 16.41 5.94 -2.27
CA LYS A 28 17.47 6.02 -1.26
C LYS A 28 18.56 4.99 -1.55
N LYS A 29 19.76 5.48 -1.85
CA LYS A 29 20.97 4.68 -2.02
C LYS A 29 21.39 4.02 -0.70
N GLY A 30 21.85 2.77 -0.78
CA GLY A 30 22.50 2.11 0.35
C GLY A 30 23.88 2.70 0.63
N ARG A 31 24.37 2.51 1.87
CA ARG A 31 25.71 2.97 2.25
C ARG A 31 26.82 2.24 1.48
N SER A 32 26.62 0.96 1.21
CA SER A 32 27.56 0.06 0.52
C SER A 32 26.91 -0.74 -0.62
N ASP A 33 25.60 -0.59 -0.82
CA ASP A 33 24.82 -1.37 -1.78
C ASP A 33 23.94 -0.43 -2.63
N PHE A 34 23.41 -0.95 -3.73
CA PHE A 34 22.55 -0.20 -4.66
C PHE A 34 21.27 0.26 -3.96
N PHE A 35 20.57 -0.66 -3.30
CA PHE A 35 19.37 -0.37 -2.53
C PHE A 35 19.67 -0.27 -1.03
N SER A 36 19.03 0.71 -0.37
CA SER A 36 18.96 0.73 1.10
C SER A 36 18.17 -0.45 1.64
N ASP A 37 18.35 -0.80 2.92
CA ASP A 37 17.58 -1.88 3.55
C ASP A 37 16.08 -1.60 3.51
N THR A 38 15.67 -0.35 3.66
CA THR A 38 14.27 0.07 3.53
C THR A 38 13.74 -0.13 2.11
N ALA A 39 14.56 0.17 1.09
CA ALA A 39 14.19 -0.10 -0.31
C ALA A 39 14.02 -1.60 -0.56
N LYS A 40 14.92 -2.44 -0.03
CA LYS A 40 14.81 -3.91 -0.15
C LYS A 40 13.56 -4.43 0.54
N SER A 41 13.27 -3.98 1.76
CA SER A 41 12.02 -4.36 2.46
C SER A 41 10.78 -4.01 1.65
N TYR A 42 10.75 -2.83 1.03
CA TYR A 42 9.62 -2.44 0.20
C TYR A 42 9.52 -3.26 -1.10
N ILE A 43 10.65 -3.57 -1.74
CA ILE A 43 10.69 -4.47 -2.92
C ILE A 43 10.16 -5.86 -2.56
N TYR A 44 10.59 -6.43 -1.42
CA TYR A 44 10.11 -7.74 -0.99
C TYR A 44 8.64 -7.75 -0.61
N GLN A 45 8.13 -6.67 -0.01
CA GLN A 45 6.70 -6.52 0.21
C GLN A 45 5.93 -6.57 -1.11
N VAL A 46 6.34 -5.78 -2.11
CA VAL A 46 5.68 -5.76 -3.43
C VAL A 46 5.80 -7.11 -4.14
N ALA A 47 6.92 -7.83 -3.98
CA ALA A 47 7.08 -9.18 -4.51
C ALA A 47 6.11 -10.18 -3.85
N ALA A 48 5.97 -10.13 -2.52
CA ALA A 48 5.03 -10.97 -1.78
C ALA A 48 3.56 -10.66 -2.16
N GLU A 49 3.22 -9.39 -2.37
CA GLU A 49 1.91 -8.99 -2.88
C GLU A 49 1.63 -9.60 -4.27
N ARG A 50 2.64 -9.67 -5.15
CA ARG A 50 2.51 -10.27 -6.50
C ARG A 50 2.42 -11.80 -6.48
N ASP A 51 3.01 -12.44 -5.49
CA ASP A 51 2.99 -13.90 -5.30
C ASP A 51 1.74 -14.38 -4.54
N MET A 52 0.90 -13.45 -4.07
CA MET A 52 -0.30 -13.76 -3.32
C MET A 52 -1.28 -14.62 -4.12
N ASN A 53 -1.92 -15.57 -3.44
CA ASN A 53 -2.94 -16.41 -4.05
C ASN A 53 -4.08 -15.54 -4.62
N PRO A 54 -4.38 -15.62 -5.94
CA PRO A 54 -5.43 -14.82 -6.57
C PRO A 54 -6.80 -14.96 -5.90
N ILE A 55 -7.10 -16.11 -5.30
CA ILE A 55 -8.36 -16.35 -4.57
C ILE A 55 -8.55 -15.33 -3.44
N ILE A 56 -7.47 -14.93 -2.76
CA ILE A 56 -7.53 -13.94 -1.68
C ILE A 56 -7.85 -12.56 -2.25
N ILE A 57 -7.35 -12.25 -3.45
CA ILE A 57 -7.51 -10.93 -4.07
C ILE A 57 -8.92 -10.80 -4.68
N GLU A 58 -9.40 -11.85 -5.34
CA GLU A 58 -10.67 -11.86 -6.08
C GLU A 58 -11.90 -11.94 -5.17
N ASP A 59 -11.78 -12.56 -3.98
CA ASP A 59 -12.86 -12.63 -2.99
C ASP A 59 -12.87 -11.38 -2.09
N ASP A 60 -13.98 -10.63 -2.08
CA ASP A 60 -14.11 -9.39 -1.30
C ASP A 60 -13.95 -9.61 0.21
N VAL A 61 -14.42 -10.74 0.73
CA VAL A 61 -14.37 -11.05 2.17
C VAL A 61 -12.94 -11.41 2.57
N LEU A 62 -12.31 -12.32 1.83
CA LEU A 62 -10.92 -12.70 2.09
C LEU A 62 -9.96 -11.52 1.93
N PHE A 63 -10.20 -10.68 0.92
CA PHE A 63 -9.38 -9.50 0.70
C PHE A 63 -9.57 -8.46 1.81
N GLN A 64 -10.80 -8.25 2.27
CA GLN A 64 -11.06 -7.36 3.40
C GLN A 64 -10.41 -7.85 4.69
N ASP A 65 -10.44 -9.16 4.96
CA ASP A 65 -9.78 -9.77 6.11
C ASP A 65 -8.25 -9.61 6.03
N TYR A 66 -7.67 -9.81 4.85
CA TYR A 66 -6.27 -9.52 4.59
C TYR A 66 -5.93 -8.06 4.91
N LEU A 67 -6.70 -7.11 4.38
CA LEU A 67 -6.50 -5.68 4.64
C LEU A 67 -6.60 -5.35 6.14
N ASN A 68 -7.54 -5.94 6.86
CA ASN A 68 -7.67 -5.75 8.31
C ASN A 68 -6.41 -6.22 9.07
N GLN A 69 -5.72 -7.24 8.57
CA GLN A 69 -4.51 -7.77 9.18
C GLN A 69 -3.26 -6.94 8.88
N VAL A 70 -3.11 -6.42 7.66
CA VAL A 70 -1.88 -5.73 7.23
C VAL A 70 -1.95 -4.21 7.28
N ASN A 71 -3.15 -3.63 7.26
CA ASN A 71 -3.31 -2.20 7.18
C ASN A 71 -2.94 -1.54 8.52
N VAL A 72 -2.00 -0.59 8.46
CA VAL A 72 -1.56 0.18 9.62
C VAL A 72 -2.18 1.56 9.54
N SER A 73 -3.08 1.87 10.47
CA SER A 73 -3.68 3.20 10.61
C SER A 73 -3.27 3.85 11.93
N SER A 74 -3.07 5.17 11.89
CA SER A 74 -2.71 5.99 13.05
C SER A 74 -3.70 7.14 13.16
N LYS A 75 -3.82 7.73 14.35
CA LYS A 75 -4.73 8.87 14.58
C LYS A 75 -4.50 10.04 13.62
N ALA A 76 -3.25 10.30 13.26
CA ALA A 76 -2.90 11.36 12.31
C ALA A 76 -3.37 11.04 10.88
N MET A 77 -3.26 9.77 10.46
CA MET A 77 -3.76 9.33 9.15
C MET A 77 -5.28 9.42 9.09
N GLN A 78 -5.97 8.98 10.14
CA GLN A 78 -7.43 9.07 10.23
C GLN A 78 -7.92 10.52 10.17
N TRP A 79 -7.28 11.42 10.92
CA TRP A 79 -7.60 12.85 10.88
C TRP A 79 -7.42 13.46 9.48
N GLY A 80 -6.35 13.06 8.77
CA GLY A 80 -6.11 13.50 7.39
C GLY A 80 -7.22 13.07 6.44
N ASN A 81 -7.73 11.85 6.58
CA ASN A 81 -8.84 11.34 5.78
C ASN A 81 -10.15 12.09 6.08
N ASP A 82 -10.47 12.28 7.36
CA ASP A 82 -11.71 12.95 7.79
C ASP A 82 -11.76 14.42 7.31
N GLN A 83 -10.60 15.08 7.24
CA GLN A 83 -10.50 16.49 6.85
C GLN A 83 -10.27 16.69 5.34
N GLU A 84 -10.11 15.62 4.56
CA GLU A 84 -9.72 15.71 3.14
C GLU A 84 -10.70 16.56 2.31
N SER A 85 -12.01 16.45 2.58
CA SER A 85 -13.03 17.26 1.88
C SER A 85 -12.90 18.75 2.14
N ASN A 86 -12.45 19.13 3.34
CA ASN A 86 -12.30 20.52 3.77
C ASN A 86 -10.98 21.15 3.29
N ALA A 87 -10.03 20.33 2.82
CA ALA A 87 -8.72 20.74 2.33
C ALA A 87 -8.63 20.82 0.80
N ARG A 88 -9.68 20.39 0.08
CA ARG A 88 -9.80 20.42 -1.38
C ARG A 88 -10.33 21.76 -1.88
#